data_AF-A0ABF7RQE7-F1
#
_entry.id   AF-A0ABF7RQE7-F1
#
_cell.length_a   1.000
_cell.length_b   1.000
_cell.length_c   1.000
_cell.angle_alpha   90.00
_cell.angle_beta   90.00
_cell.angle_gamma   90.00
#
_symmetry.space_group_name_H-M   'P 1'
#
loop_
_entity.id
_entity.type
_entity.pdbx_description
1 polymer ?
#
loop_
_entity_poly.entity_id
_entity_poly.type
_entity_poly.pdbx_seq_one_letter_code
_entity_poly.pdbx_strand_id
1 'polypeptide(L)'
;MNCFQKDFSILKNLNHRSKSSLTDDKRKEVNSIDLTEYDAIAYIGRNSIFIYSTYKGDLIYYINLLTQSEIEHKKNIKNFFRNLADRNTNFTCLSTLFVIEEDQFLKNMKKNDDELIKIYHTITKINGSQFITAAQYHGRFGFKIKQDQKTGIRGKARKIDICDKNHIYELFNHKCVYCNKELEKFSDKKNSITQIDHIVPIKEGGNNYYLNWALVCRECNNLKVNKLFNDTSKSSICKRGKKYLNKLKENYHFYKIKRDNQYYLVRKQGNFYFNSYFTIYKKICQKYTNRDDLCSGYQFIISLSDNDELKPIVKNDKVIPDSVIESELIKGNVRLIDCWLN
;
A
#
# COMPACT_ATOMS: atom_id res chain seq x y z
N MET A 1 -34.97 7.23 -40.09
CA MET A 1 -34.41 8.60 -40.05
C MET A 1 -34.41 9.09 -38.61
N ASN A 2 -33.22 9.46 -38.13
CA ASN A 2 -32.85 10.24 -36.93
C ASN A 2 -33.90 10.57 -35.85
N CYS A 3 -33.63 10.19 -34.60
CA CYS A 3 -33.19 11.15 -33.56
C CYS A 3 -32.87 10.45 -32.23
N PHE A 4 -31.62 10.03 -32.06
CA PHE A 4 -31.01 9.87 -30.73
C PHE A 4 -29.84 10.85 -30.64
N GLN A 5 -30.15 12.09 -30.29
CA GLN A 5 -29.18 13.06 -29.76
C GLN A 5 -29.60 13.36 -28.31
N LYS A 6 -28.98 12.67 -27.35
CA LYS A 6 -28.77 13.21 -26.01
C LYS A 6 -27.37 12.81 -25.52
N ASP A 7 -26.52 13.83 -25.55
CA ASP A 7 -25.31 14.07 -24.75
C ASP A 7 -24.33 12.93 -24.46
N PHE A 8 -23.36 12.80 -25.38
CA PHE A 8 -22.03 12.20 -25.13
C PHE A 8 -21.00 13.20 -24.57
N SER A 9 -21.43 14.37 -24.07
CA SER A 9 -20.55 15.44 -23.61
C SER A 9 -19.79 15.12 -22.31
N ILE A 10 -20.24 14.14 -21.52
CA ILE A 10 -19.52 13.67 -20.31
C ILE A 10 -18.33 12.75 -20.65
N LEU A 11 -18.37 12.06 -21.79
CA LEU A 11 -17.32 11.10 -22.18
C LEU A 11 -16.16 11.74 -22.96
N LYS A 12 -16.33 12.95 -23.50
CA LYS A 12 -15.23 13.69 -24.15
C LYS A 12 -14.24 14.36 -23.19
N ASN A 13 -14.57 14.48 -21.91
CA ASN A 13 -13.66 15.05 -20.90
C ASN A 13 -12.69 14.04 -20.27
N LEU A 14 -12.71 12.77 -20.69
CA LEU A 14 -11.84 11.72 -20.14
C LEU A 14 -10.60 11.41 -20.98
N ASN A 15 -10.37 12.09 -22.12
CA ASN A 15 -9.30 11.71 -23.06
C ASN A 15 -8.12 12.68 -23.22
N HIS A 16 -8.00 13.70 -22.39
CA HIS A 16 -6.76 14.51 -22.33
C HIS A 16 -6.46 14.93 -20.90
N ARG A 17 -5.65 14.13 -20.19
CA ARG A 17 -4.83 14.57 -19.03
C ARG A 17 -3.90 13.42 -18.59
N SER A 18 -2.74 13.35 -19.25
CA SER A 18 -1.52 12.78 -18.66
C SER A 18 -0.95 13.81 -17.68
N LYS A 19 -1.41 13.76 -16.44
CA LYS A 19 -0.80 14.38 -15.26
C LYS A 19 -0.84 13.31 -14.18
N SER A 20 0.16 13.22 -13.31
CA SER A 20 0.17 12.42 -12.06
C SER A 20 -1.11 11.61 -11.86
N SER A 21 -1.09 10.28 -11.96
CA SER A 21 -2.34 9.50 -12.11
C SER A 21 -3.35 9.64 -10.95
N LEU A 22 -2.95 10.30 -9.85
CA LEU A 22 -3.85 11.00 -8.95
C LEU A 22 -3.73 12.52 -9.23
N THR A 23 -4.80 13.14 -9.73
CA THR A 23 -4.94 14.60 -9.68
C THR A 23 -4.75 15.07 -8.23
N ASP A 24 -4.43 16.34 -8.02
CA ASP A 24 -4.36 16.86 -6.64
C ASP A 24 -5.64 16.57 -5.85
N ASP A 25 -6.79 16.52 -6.53
CA ASP A 25 -8.07 16.10 -5.95
C ASP A 25 -8.09 14.63 -5.55
N LYS A 26 -7.57 13.72 -6.38
CA LYS A 26 -7.44 12.31 -6.00
C LYS A 26 -6.38 12.07 -4.93
N ARG A 27 -5.33 12.89 -4.85
CA ARG A 27 -4.38 12.86 -3.74
C ARG A 27 -5.06 13.29 -2.46
N LYS A 28 -5.84 14.39 -2.50
CA LYS A 28 -6.69 14.82 -1.38
C LYS A 28 -7.66 13.71 -0.96
N GLU A 29 -8.33 13.04 -1.90
CA GLU A 29 -9.24 11.93 -1.64
C GLU A 29 -8.53 10.75 -0.95
N VAL A 30 -7.37 10.31 -1.48
CA VAL A 30 -6.60 9.24 -0.85
C VAL A 30 -6.08 9.69 0.51
N ASN A 31 -5.74 10.97 0.71
CA ASN A 31 -5.33 11.52 2.00
C ASN A 31 -6.49 11.64 3.00
N SER A 32 -7.73 11.76 2.51
CA SER A 32 -8.92 11.97 3.32
C SER A 32 -9.63 10.68 3.72
N ILE A 33 -9.22 9.51 3.21
CA ILE A 33 -9.79 8.23 3.69
C ILE A 33 -9.65 8.17 5.21
N ASP A 34 -10.74 8.19 5.94
CA ASP A 34 -10.70 8.02 7.38
C ASP A 34 -10.86 6.53 7.68
N LEU A 35 -9.83 5.92 8.28
CA LEU A 35 -9.88 4.49 8.59
C LEU A 35 -10.89 4.16 9.69
N THR A 36 -11.27 5.15 10.51
CA THR A 36 -12.29 4.98 11.55
C THR A 36 -13.69 4.74 10.97
N GLU A 37 -13.91 5.07 9.69
CA GLU A 37 -15.17 4.81 8.99
C GLU A 37 -15.34 3.34 8.55
N TYR A 38 -14.27 2.53 8.63
CA TYR A 38 -14.26 1.15 8.16
C TYR A 38 -14.07 0.16 9.30
N ASP A 39 -14.95 -0.82 9.41
CA ASP A 39 -14.84 -1.97 10.32
C ASP A 39 -13.84 -3.03 9.83
N ALA A 40 -13.59 -3.06 8.52
CA ALA A 40 -12.73 -4.05 7.89
C ALA A 40 -11.92 -3.50 6.71
N ILE A 41 -10.80 -4.17 6.42
CA ILE A 41 -10.01 -3.96 5.21
C ILE A 41 -9.91 -5.28 4.46
N ALA A 42 -10.36 -5.28 3.22
CA ALA A 42 -10.32 -6.45 2.35
C ALA A 42 -9.22 -6.31 1.30
N TYR A 43 -8.31 -7.27 1.22
CA TYR A 43 -7.28 -7.35 0.20
C TYR A 43 -7.68 -8.37 -0.85
N ILE A 44 -7.89 -7.90 -2.07
CA ILE A 44 -8.28 -8.72 -3.22
C ILE A 44 -7.06 -8.85 -4.12
N GLY A 45 -6.37 -9.97 -3.97
CA GLY A 45 -5.22 -10.35 -4.79
C GLY A 45 -5.63 -11.21 -5.98
N ARG A 46 -4.65 -11.56 -6.82
CA ARG A 46 -4.84 -12.46 -7.96
C ARG A 46 -5.25 -13.88 -7.54
N ASN A 47 -4.80 -14.30 -6.38
CA ASN A 47 -4.79 -15.70 -5.97
C ASN A 47 -5.55 -15.93 -4.67
N SER A 48 -6.07 -14.87 -4.07
CA SER A 48 -6.72 -14.94 -2.77
C SER A 48 -7.46 -13.64 -2.45
N ILE A 49 -8.42 -13.76 -1.54
CA ILE A 49 -9.10 -12.64 -0.90
C ILE A 49 -8.93 -12.79 0.60
N PHE A 50 -8.52 -11.72 1.27
CA PHE A 50 -8.41 -11.66 2.73
C PHE A 50 -9.24 -10.50 3.25
N ILE A 51 -9.91 -10.67 4.38
CA ILE A 51 -10.60 -9.58 5.07
C ILE A 51 -10.11 -9.55 6.50
N TYR A 52 -9.59 -8.41 6.93
CA TYR A 52 -9.12 -8.19 8.30
C TYR A 52 -9.98 -7.15 9.00
N SER A 53 -10.20 -7.32 10.29
CA SER A 53 -10.86 -6.32 11.15
C SER A 53 -9.92 -5.13 11.36
N THR A 54 -10.43 -3.91 11.24
CA THR A 54 -9.71 -2.69 11.62
C THR A 54 -9.67 -2.47 13.13
N TYR A 55 -10.47 -3.21 13.91
CA TYR A 55 -10.34 -3.22 15.36
C TYR A 55 -9.07 -3.99 15.74
N LYS A 56 -9.04 -5.33 15.67
CA LYS A 56 -7.88 -6.11 16.15
C LYS A 56 -6.83 -6.50 15.10
N GLY A 57 -7.07 -6.22 13.82
CA GLY A 57 -6.27 -6.82 12.74
C GLY A 57 -6.48 -8.32 12.62
N ASP A 58 -7.62 -8.85 13.08
CA ASP A 58 -7.95 -10.27 12.99
C ASP A 58 -8.44 -10.64 11.59
N LEU A 59 -7.99 -11.79 11.08
CA LEU A 59 -8.48 -12.34 9.82
C LEU A 59 -9.92 -12.78 10.04
N ILE A 60 -10.85 -12.09 9.42
CA ILE A 60 -12.29 -12.39 9.50
C ILE A 60 -12.69 -13.36 8.39
N TYR A 61 -12.09 -13.24 7.21
CA TYR A 61 -12.44 -14.05 6.05
C TYR A 61 -11.27 -14.31 5.11
N TYR A 62 -11.25 -15.50 4.50
CA TYR A 62 -10.25 -15.90 3.54
C TYR A 62 -10.86 -16.75 2.42
N ILE A 63 -10.51 -16.43 1.17
CA ILE A 63 -10.75 -17.29 0.01
C ILE A 63 -9.40 -17.57 -0.66
N ASN A 64 -9.12 -18.83 -0.94
CA ASN A 64 -8.05 -19.24 -1.85
C ASN A 64 -8.60 -19.32 -3.28
N LEU A 65 -7.96 -18.61 -4.22
CA LEU A 65 -8.29 -18.63 -5.65
C LEU A 65 -7.24 -19.40 -6.48
N LEU A 66 -6.19 -19.94 -5.84
CA LEU A 66 -5.16 -20.81 -6.45
C LEU A 66 -5.77 -22.19 -6.73
N THR A 67 -6.49 -22.34 -7.83
CA THR A 67 -6.76 -23.65 -8.48
C THR A 67 -7.57 -23.56 -9.77
N GLN A 68 -7.92 -22.36 -10.24
CA GLN A 68 -9.09 -22.21 -11.09
C GLN A 68 -8.77 -21.65 -12.47
N SER A 69 -9.48 -22.15 -13.48
CA SER A 69 -9.51 -21.53 -14.80
C SER A 69 -9.90 -20.03 -14.68
N GLU A 70 -9.52 -19.18 -15.63
CA GLU A 70 -9.86 -17.75 -15.60
C GLU A 70 -11.37 -17.51 -15.46
N ILE A 71 -12.19 -18.40 -16.03
CA ILE A 71 -13.66 -18.38 -15.96
C ILE A 71 -14.13 -18.59 -14.52
N GLU A 72 -13.59 -19.60 -13.85
CA GLU A 72 -13.98 -19.96 -12.49
C GLU A 72 -13.46 -18.94 -11.46
N HIS A 73 -12.28 -18.38 -11.70
CA HIS A 73 -11.77 -17.25 -10.94
C HIS A 73 -12.72 -16.03 -10.99
N LYS A 74 -13.17 -15.64 -12.19
CA LYS A 74 -14.17 -14.56 -12.36
C LYS A 74 -15.48 -14.90 -11.66
N LYS A 75 -15.96 -16.14 -11.78
CA LYS A 75 -17.20 -16.61 -11.13
C LYS A 75 -17.11 -16.50 -9.61
N ASN A 76 -15.99 -16.89 -9.01
CA ASN A 76 -15.83 -16.86 -7.56
C ASN A 76 -15.71 -15.44 -7.01
N ILE A 77 -15.05 -14.54 -7.72
CA ILE A 77 -15.06 -13.12 -7.33
C ILE A 77 -16.47 -12.53 -7.46
N LYS A 78 -17.21 -12.83 -8.55
CA LYS A 78 -18.61 -12.41 -8.67
C LYS A 78 -19.46 -12.92 -7.52
N ASN A 79 -19.35 -14.21 -7.19
CA ASN A 79 -20.08 -14.83 -6.10
C ASN A 79 -19.71 -14.21 -4.74
N PHE A 80 -18.43 -13.94 -4.49
CA PHE A 80 -17.99 -13.24 -3.29
C PHE A 80 -18.69 -11.88 -3.14
N PHE A 81 -18.73 -11.08 -4.21
CA PHE A 81 -19.39 -9.78 -4.16
C PHE A 81 -20.92 -9.86 -4.11
N ARG A 82 -21.55 -10.84 -4.77
CA ARG A 82 -23.00 -11.10 -4.60
C ARG A 82 -23.32 -11.47 -3.16
N ASN A 83 -22.54 -12.37 -2.57
CA ASN A 83 -22.68 -12.78 -1.18
C ASN A 83 -22.51 -11.62 -0.18
N LEU A 84 -21.66 -10.65 -0.50
CA LEU A 84 -21.54 -9.39 0.25
C LEU A 84 -22.75 -8.47 0.06
N ALA A 85 -23.26 -8.35 -1.17
CA ALA A 85 -24.40 -7.49 -1.50
C ALA A 85 -25.74 -8.03 -0.97
N ASP A 86 -25.97 -9.33 -1.05
CA ASP A 86 -27.23 -10.01 -0.74
C ASP A 86 -27.48 -10.20 0.74
N ARG A 87 -26.61 -9.67 1.60
CA ARG A 87 -26.64 -9.86 3.06
C ARG A 87 -26.57 -11.30 3.56
N ASN A 88 -26.27 -12.25 2.67
CA ASN A 88 -26.25 -13.70 2.96
C ASN A 88 -24.97 -14.19 3.64
N THR A 89 -24.11 -13.28 4.11
CA THR A 89 -22.91 -13.63 4.87
C THR A 89 -22.85 -12.85 6.17
N ASN A 90 -22.16 -13.40 7.18
CA ASN A 90 -21.97 -12.75 8.48
C ASN A 90 -21.21 -11.40 8.41
N PHE A 91 -20.78 -10.96 7.22
CA PHE A 91 -19.97 -9.77 6.98
C PHE A 91 -20.77 -8.54 6.54
N THR A 92 -22.08 -8.68 6.42
CA THR A 92 -22.90 -7.80 5.57
C THR A 92 -23.27 -6.48 6.23
N CYS A 93 -22.85 -6.29 7.48
CA CYS A 93 -22.94 -5.04 8.20
C CYS A 93 -21.61 -4.27 8.30
N LEU A 94 -20.49 -4.83 7.80
CA LEU A 94 -19.18 -4.20 7.95
C LEU A 94 -18.93 -3.16 6.86
N SER A 95 -18.66 -1.92 7.25
CA SER A 95 -18.07 -0.95 6.33
C SER A 95 -16.65 -1.41 5.99
N THR A 96 -16.37 -1.63 4.71
CA THR A 96 -15.13 -2.28 4.27
C THR A 96 -14.36 -1.42 3.28
N LEU A 97 -13.07 -1.22 3.54
CA LEU A 97 -12.13 -0.66 2.57
C LEU A 97 -11.53 -1.79 1.73
N PHE A 98 -11.92 -1.89 0.48
CA PHE A 98 -11.43 -2.89 -0.46
C PHE A 98 -10.18 -2.40 -1.18
N VAL A 99 -9.09 -3.14 -1.04
CA VAL A 99 -7.80 -2.93 -1.71
C VAL A 99 -7.63 -3.95 -2.82
N ILE A 100 -7.60 -3.49 -4.06
CA ILE A 100 -7.53 -4.36 -5.24
C ILE A 100 -6.11 -4.35 -5.82
N GLU A 101 -5.46 -5.51 -5.87
CA GLU A 101 -4.05 -5.64 -6.30
C GLU A 101 -3.82 -5.43 -7.79
N GLU A 102 -4.73 -5.93 -8.64
CA GLU A 102 -4.57 -5.86 -10.08
C GLU A 102 -5.54 -4.88 -10.76
N ASP A 103 -4.98 -3.91 -11.49
CA ASP A 103 -5.71 -3.07 -12.44
C ASP A 103 -6.47 -3.90 -13.48
N GLN A 104 -6.06 -5.14 -13.78
CA GLN A 104 -6.78 -6.01 -14.71
C GLN A 104 -8.16 -6.38 -14.20
N PHE A 105 -8.32 -6.56 -12.88
CA PHE A 105 -9.63 -6.80 -12.29
C PHE A 105 -10.55 -5.60 -12.53
N LEU A 106 -10.08 -4.39 -12.20
CA LEU A 106 -10.83 -3.15 -12.45
C LEU A 106 -11.04 -2.89 -13.96
N LYS A 107 -10.08 -3.24 -14.81
CA LYS A 107 -10.19 -3.12 -16.28
C LYS A 107 -11.21 -4.10 -16.85
N ASN A 108 -11.26 -5.32 -16.31
CA ASN A 108 -12.25 -6.33 -16.69
C ASN A 108 -13.65 -5.95 -16.18
N MET A 109 -13.76 -5.40 -14.96
CA MET A 109 -15.01 -4.84 -14.44
C MET A 109 -15.55 -3.67 -15.26
N LYS A 110 -14.66 -2.82 -15.78
CA LYS A 110 -15.03 -1.65 -16.61
C LYS A 110 -15.44 -2.02 -18.04
N LYS A 111 -15.23 -3.26 -18.49
CA LYS A 111 -15.70 -3.72 -19.80
C LYS A 111 -17.12 -4.29 -19.68
N ASN A 112 -18.14 -3.45 -19.88
CA ASN A 112 -19.55 -3.80 -20.15
C ASN A 112 -20.13 -4.98 -19.33
N ASP A 113 -19.73 -5.16 -18.08
CA ASP A 113 -20.33 -6.14 -17.17
C ASP A 113 -21.31 -5.40 -16.26
N ASP A 114 -22.48 -5.07 -16.82
CA ASP A 114 -23.54 -4.29 -16.16
C ASP A 114 -23.94 -4.88 -14.80
N GLU A 115 -23.82 -6.19 -14.67
CA GLU A 115 -24.09 -6.91 -13.42
C GLU A 115 -23.04 -6.57 -12.34
N LEU A 116 -21.75 -6.65 -12.66
CA LEU A 116 -20.67 -6.30 -11.72
C LEU A 116 -20.70 -4.82 -11.33
N ILE A 117 -21.03 -3.94 -12.28
CA ILE A 117 -21.19 -2.50 -12.01
C ILE A 117 -22.35 -2.26 -11.02
N LYS A 118 -23.47 -2.96 -11.19
CA LYS A 118 -24.59 -2.91 -10.23
C LYS A 118 -24.16 -3.41 -8.85
N ILE A 119 -23.48 -4.56 -8.77
CA ILE A 119 -23.01 -5.12 -7.50
C ILE A 119 -22.05 -4.14 -6.80
N TYR A 120 -21.13 -3.50 -7.53
CA TYR A 120 -20.24 -2.48 -6.98
C TYR A 120 -21.01 -1.29 -6.42
N HIS A 121 -21.98 -0.76 -7.16
CA HIS A 121 -22.82 0.34 -6.69
C HIS A 121 -23.64 -0.04 -5.46
N THR A 122 -24.11 -1.29 -5.40
CA THR A 122 -24.82 -1.84 -4.25
C THR A 122 -23.91 -1.88 -3.03
N ILE A 123 -22.70 -2.44 -3.13
CA ILE A 123 -21.76 -2.55 -2.01
C ILE A 123 -21.34 -1.18 -1.49
N THR A 124 -21.00 -0.25 -2.39
CA THR A 124 -20.57 1.10 -2.02
C THR A 124 -21.70 1.91 -1.38
N LYS A 125 -22.94 1.82 -1.89
CA LYS A 125 -24.08 2.58 -1.34
C LYS A 125 -24.63 2.00 -0.05
N ILE A 126 -24.68 0.67 0.10
CA ILE A 126 -25.40 0.04 1.22
C ILE A 126 -24.55 0.03 2.50
N ASN A 127 -23.24 -0.18 2.39
CA ASN A 127 -22.38 -0.42 3.55
C ASN A 127 -21.31 0.68 3.76
N GLY A 128 -21.38 1.80 3.05
CA GLY A 128 -20.35 2.86 3.14
C GLY A 128 -18.96 2.40 2.68
N SER A 129 -18.87 1.27 1.99
CA SER A 129 -17.61 0.65 1.59
C SER A 129 -16.93 1.42 0.47
N GLN A 130 -15.60 1.49 0.49
CA GLN A 130 -14.81 2.17 -0.54
C GLN A 130 -13.84 1.19 -1.21
N PHE A 131 -13.56 1.41 -2.50
CA PHE A 131 -12.58 0.64 -3.25
C PHE A 131 -11.38 1.51 -3.61
N ILE A 132 -10.19 0.99 -3.35
CA ILE A 132 -8.91 1.60 -3.74
C ILE A 132 -8.01 0.58 -4.44
N THR A 133 -7.15 1.07 -5.31
CA THR A 133 -6.10 0.26 -5.93
C THR A 133 -4.99 -0.03 -4.92
N ALA A 134 -4.25 -1.13 -5.11
CA ALA A 134 -3.05 -1.39 -4.32
C ALA A 134 -2.02 -0.27 -4.47
N ALA A 135 -1.94 0.40 -5.62
CA ALA A 135 -1.10 1.58 -5.79
C ALA A 135 -1.50 2.73 -4.85
N GLN A 136 -2.81 3.03 -4.73
CA GLN A 136 -3.31 4.02 -3.77
C GLN A 136 -3.05 3.59 -2.33
N TYR A 137 -3.31 2.32 -2.00
CA TYR A 137 -3.02 1.74 -0.69
C TYR A 137 -1.54 1.92 -0.32
N HIS A 138 -0.63 1.47 -1.18
CA HIS A 138 0.81 1.55 -0.92
C HIS A 138 1.34 2.99 -0.95
N GLY A 139 0.72 3.85 -1.76
CA GLY A 139 0.97 5.28 -1.73
C GLY A 139 0.72 5.87 -0.34
N ARG A 140 -0.38 5.46 0.29
CA ARG A 140 -0.82 5.95 1.61
C ARG A 140 -0.11 5.26 2.77
N PHE A 141 -0.20 3.94 2.85
CA PHE A 141 0.22 3.12 3.99
C PHE A 141 1.68 2.65 3.89
N GLY A 142 2.42 3.13 2.90
CA GLY A 142 3.86 2.91 2.82
C GLY A 142 4.27 1.55 2.26
N PHE A 143 5.59 1.41 2.12
CA PHE A 143 6.23 0.33 1.38
C PHE A 143 6.35 -0.96 2.20
N LYS A 144 6.41 -2.08 1.49
CA LYS A 144 6.51 -3.46 2.01
C LYS A 144 7.82 -3.67 2.78
N ILE A 145 7.94 -3.29 4.06
CA ILE A 145 9.16 -3.52 4.87
C ILE A 145 9.68 -4.96 4.66
N LYS A 146 10.98 -5.09 4.40
CA LYS A 146 11.70 -6.34 4.09
C LYS A 146 11.12 -7.55 4.86
N GLN A 147 10.60 -8.55 4.15
CA GLN A 147 10.63 -9.91 4.67
C GLN A 147 12.11 -10.33 4.69
N ASP A 148 12.59 -10.84 5.81
CA ASP A 148 13.89 -11.52 5.84
C ASP A 148 13.88 -12.56 4.72
N GLN A 149 14.79 -12.43 3.76
CA GLN A 149 14.87 -13.25 2.54
C GLN A 149 15.36 -14.68 2.84
N LYS A 150 14.81 -15.34 3.85
CA LYS A 150 15.13 -16.72 4.21
C LYS A 150 14.54 -17.75 3.23
N THR A 151 13.59 -17.37 2.38
CA THR A 151 12.90 -18.32 1.49
C THR A 151 13.64 -18.66 0.21
N GLY A 152 14.80 -18.06 -0.11
CA GLY A 152 15.61 -18.44 -1.27
C GLY A 152 14.99 -18.19 -2.66
N ILE A 153 13.69 -17.88 -2.73
CA ILE A 153 12.96 -17.58 -3.96
C ILE A 153 13.25 -16.11 -4.33
N ARG A 154 14.27 -15.90 -5.15
CA ARG A 154 14.48 -14.61 -5.83
C ARG A 154 13.36 -14.43 -6.85
N GLY A 155 12.26 -13.81 -6.45
CA GLY A 155 11.27 -13.30 -7.40
C GLY A 155 11.97 -12.41 -8.42
N LYS A 156 11.98 -12.84 -9.69
CA LYS A 156 12.58 -12.07 -10.78
C LYS A 156 11.81 -10.74 -10.85
N ALA A 157 12.47 -9.62 -10.60
CA ALA A 157 11.82 -8.31 -10.64
C ALA A 157 11.08 -8.15 -11.97
N ARG A 158 9.77 -7.85 -11.91
CA ARG A 158 8.95 -7.66 -13.11
C ARG A 158 9.58 -6.54 -13.93
N LYS A 159 9.91 -6.83 -15.20
CA LYS A 159 10.42 -5.84 -16.14
C LYS A 159 9.36 -4.76 -16.31
N ILE A 160 9.70 -3.51 -16.00
CA ILE A 160 8.82 -2.36 -16.21
C ILE A 160 8.54 -2.24 -17.71
N ASP A 161 7.26 -2.16 -18.08
CA ASP A 161 6.87 -2.06 -19.49
C ASP A 161 7.20 -0.67 -20.07
N ILE A 162 7.18 -0.56 -21.41
CA ILE A 162 7.57 0.68 -22.09
C ILE A 162 6.54 1.80 -21.88
N CYS A 163 5.27 1.46 -21.66
CA CYS A 163 4.20 2.43 -21.41
C CYS A 163 4.39 3.09 -20.05
N ASP A 164 4.66 2.30 -19.02
CA ASP A 164 5.00 2.72 -17.66
C ASP A 164 6.26 3.60 -17.65
N LYS A 165 7.30 3.18 -18.37
CA LYS A 165 8.52 3.97 -18.55
C LYS A 165 8.24 5.33 -19.18
N ASN A 166 7.51 5.36 -20.29
CA ASN A 166 7.13 6.61 -20.95
C ASN A 166 6.26 7.48 -20.03
N HIS A 167 5.39 6.88 -19.23
CA HIS A 167 4.60 7.61 -18.25
C HIS A 167 5.48 8.29 -17.19
N ILE A 168 6.46 7.57 -16.63
CA ILE A 168 7.42 8.16 -15.68
C ILE A 168 8.27 9.25 -16.35
N TYR A 169 8.65 9.05 -17.61
CA TYR A 169 9.38 10.07 -18.38
C TYR A 169 8.62 11.40 -18.42
N GLU A 170 7.34 11.37 -18.79
CA GLU A 170 6.46 12.55 -18.79
C GLU A 170 6.24 13.11 -17.38
N LEU A 171 6.04 12.24 -16.38
CA LEU A 171 5.76 12.64 -15.00
C LEU A 171 6.85 13.54 -14.39
N PHE A 172 8.11 13.28 -14.73
CA PHE A 172 9.26 14.04 -14.23
C PHE A 172 9.72 15.14 -15.19
N ASN A 173 8.87 15.55 -16.13
CA ASN A 173 9.17 16.58 -17.15
C ASN A 173 10.51 16.30 -17.85
N HIS A 174 10.75 15.04 -18.18
CA HIS A 174 11.94 14.58 -18.91
C HIS A 174 13.26 14.87 -18.19
N LYS A 175 13.23 15.15 -16.87
CA LYS A 175 14.41 15.53 -16.10
C LYS A 175 14.72 14.51 -15.02
N CYS A 176 16.00 14.26 -14.81
CA CYS A 176 16.47 13.46 -13.69
C CYS A 176 16.03 14.11 -12.37
N VAL A 177 15.25 13.41 -11.54
CA VAL A 177 14.78 13.95 -10.25
C VAL A 177 15.91 14.30 -9.28
N TYR A 178 17.08 13.69 -9.51
CA TYR A 178 18.25 13.83 -8.65
C TYR A 178 19.17 14.99 -9.04
N CYS A 179 19.43 15.21 -10.34
CA CYS A 179 20.36 16.25 -10.81
C CYS A 179 19.73 17.26 -11.78
N ASN A 180 18.43 17.14 -12.09
CA ASN A 180 17.70 17.96 -13.05
C ASN A 180 18.21 17.92 -14.51
N LYS A 181 19.19 17.06 -14.82
CA LYS A 181 19.66 16.83 -16.20
C LYS A 181 18.49 16.38 -17.08
N GLU A 182 18.35 16.99 -18.25
CA GLU A 182 17.39 16.51 -19.26
C GLU A 182 17.80 15.13 -19.75
N LEU A 183 16.80 14.28 -19.88
CA LEU A 183 16.94 12.87 -20.20
C LEU A 183 16.26 12.61 -21.52
N GLU A 184 16.78 11.63 -22.26
CA GLU A 184 16.16 11.19 -23.50
C GLU A 184 14.98 10.25 -23.20
N LYS A 185 14.04 10.16 -24.13
CA LYS A 185 12.96 9.19 -24.03
C LYS A 185 13.52 7.77 -23.98
N PHE A 186 12.84 6.87 -23.26
CA PHE A 186 13.27 5.48 -23.15
C PHE A 186 13.41 4.84 -24.53
N SER A 187 14.59 4.28 -24.79
CA SER A 187 14.85 3.42 -25.95
C SER A 187 15.15 2.00 -25.49
N ASP A 188 14.98 1.03 -26.38
CA ASP A 188 15.34 -0.37 -26.12
C ASP A 188 16.86 -0.61 -26.06
N LYS A 189 17.66 0.44 -26.22
CA LYS A 189 19.12 0.35 -26.16
C LYS A 189 19.56 0.04 -24.72
N LYS A 190 20.40 -0.99 -24.60
CA LYS A 190 21.00 -1.47 -23.33
C LYS A 190 21.76 -0.39 -22.54
N ASN A 191 22.07 0.75 -23.17
CA ASN A 191 22.85 1.86 -22.62
C ASN A 191 22.07 3.18 -22.50
N SER A 192 20.74 3.15 -22.43
CA SER A 192 19.93 4.36 -22.18
C SER A 192 20.48 5.15 -20.97
N ILE A 193 20.72 6.44 -21.18
CA ILE A 193 21.08 7.40 -20.12
C ILE A 193 19.93 7.48 -19.09
N THR A 194 18.70 7.33 -19.57
CA THR A 194 17.46 7.39 -18.79
C THR A 194 17.18 6.04 -18.15
N GLN A 195 17.03 6.05 -16.82
CA GLN A 195 16.72 4.87 -16.01
C GLN A 195 15.54 5.15 -15.08
N ILE A 196 14.91 4.07 -14.64
CA ILE A 196 13.94 4.08 -13.55
C ILE A 196 14.63 3.52 -12.32
N ASP A 197 14.60 4.29 -11.23
CA ASP A 197 15.14 3.88 -9.94
C ASP A 197 14.00 3.75 -8.92
N HIS A 198 14.18 2.87 -7.94
CA HIS A 198 13.28 2.78 -6.80
C HIS A 198 13.73 3.73 -5.71
N ILE A 199 12.92 4.74 -5.38
CA ILE A 199 13.18 5.75 -4.33
C ILE A 199 13.57 5.04 -3.03
N VAL A 200 12.73 4.10 -2.59
CA VAL A 200 13.08 3.10 -1.59
C VAL A 200 13.51 1.84 -2.33
N PRO A 201 14.77 1.37 -2.20
CA PRO A 201 15.20 0.14 -2.87
C PRO A 201 14.29 -1.04 -2.54
N ILE A 202 14.03 -1.93 -3.51
CA ILE A 202 13.21 -3.15 -3.28
C ILE A 202 13.75 -3.94 -2.09
N LYS A 203 15.07 -4.08 -2.01
CA LYS A 203 15.72 -4.78 -0.90
C LYS A 203 15.51 -4.09 0.44
N GLU A 204 15.05 -2.85 0.52
CA GLU A 204 14.78 -2.14 1.78
C GLU A 204 13.28 -2.03 2.04
N GLY A 205 12.52 -2.85 1.32
CA GLY A 205 11.08 -2.91 1.41
C GLY A 205 10.33 -1.99 0.46
N GLY A 206 11.03 -1.34 -0.48
CA GLY A 206 10.39 -0.63 -1.58
C GLY A 206 9.51 -1.55 -2.42
N ASN A 207 8.37 -1.04 -2.87
CA ASN A 207 7.49 -1.78 -3.78
C ASN A 207 7.82 -1.44 -5.25
N ASN A 208 7.23 -2.19 -6.19
CA ASN A 208 7.41 -1.96 -7.62
C ASN A 208 6.25 -1.14 -8.22
N TYR A 209 5.65 -0.24 -7.44
CA TYR A 209 4.64 0.68 -7.94
C TYR A 209 5.29 1.99 -8.37
N TYR A 210 4.68 2.67 -9.34
CA TYR A 210 5.19 3.91 -9.92
C TYR A 210 5.45 5.02 -8.91
N LEU A 211 4.76 5.02 -7.75
CA LEU A 211 5.01 5.96 -6.66
C LEU A 211 6.35 5.75 -5.96
N ASN A 212 6.92 4.54 -6.05
CA ASN A 212 8.28 4.27 -5.63
C ASN A 212 9.28 4.47 -6.77
N TRP A 213 8.86 4.87 -7.97
CA TRP A 213 9.75 5.05 -9.11
C TRP A 213 10.19 6.50 -9.26
N ALA A 214 11.44 6.67 -9.66
CA ALA A 214 12.07 7.94 -9.97
C ALA A 214 12.67 7.89 -11.37
N LEU A 215 12.46 8.94 -12.16
CA LEU A 215 13.19 9.14 -13.41
C LEU A 215 14.60 9.66 -13.09
N VAL A 216 15.64 8.93 -13.48
CA VAL A 216 17.02 9.25 -13.11
C VAL A 216 17.97 9.04 -14.27
N CYS A 217 19.07 9.80 -14.29
CA CYS A 217 20.19 9.46 -15.18
C CYS A 217 20.96 8.25 -14.64
N ARG A 218 21.62 7.52 -15.53
CA ARG A 218 22.50 6.38 -15.21
C ARG A 218 23.55 6.75 -14.17
N GLU A 219 24.16 7.92 -14.27
CA GLU A 219 25.17 8.40 -13.30
C GLU A 219 24.57 8.48 -11.90
N CYS A 220 23.41 9.12 -11.73
CA CYS A 220 22.76 9.25 -10.43
C CYS A 220 22.25 7.92 -9.89
N ASN A 221 21.72 7.04 -10.76
CA ASN A 221 21.30 5.70 -10.37
C ASN A 221 22.48 4.86 -9.90
N ASN A 222 23.61 4.90 -10.61
CA ASN A 222 24.84 4.21 -10.24
C ASN A 222 25.49 4.80 -8.98
N LEU A 223 25.26 6.08 -8.68
CA LEU A 223 25.71 6.67 -7.43
C LEU A 223 24.86 6.19 -6.24
N LYS A 224 23.55 6.01 -6.43
CA LYS A 224 22.65 5.49 -5.40
C LYS A 224 22.78 3.98 -5.19
N VAL A 225 22.87 3.21 -6.29
CA VAL A 225 22.86 1.74 -6.31
C VAL A 225 21.71 1.21 -5.42
N ASN A 226 22.03 0.28 -4.54
CA ASN A 226 21.16 -0.29 -3.54
C ASN A 226 21.34 0.40 -2.18
N LYS A 227 22.06 1.52 -2.09
CA LYS A 227 22.28 2.18 -0.81
C LYS A 227 21.00 2.92 -0.44
N LEU A 228 20.52 2.68 0.78
CA LEU A 228 19.77 3.73 1.48
C LEU A 228 20.70 4.93 1.56
N PHE A 229 20.16 6.13 1.49
CA PHE A 229 20.90 7.40 1.37
C PHE A 229 21.77 7.77 2.60
N ASN A 230 22.46 6.80 3.20
CA ASN A 230 23.25 6.90 4.41
C ASN A 230 24.74 7.15 4.13
N ASP A 231 25.19 7.09 2.88
CA ASP A 231 26.60 7.28 2.52
C ASP A 231 26.89 8.77 2.27
N THR A 232 27.83 9.32 3.03
CA THR A 232 28.00 10.78 3.24
C THR A 232 28.93 11.46 2.23
N SER A 233 29.43 10.74 1.21
CA SER A 233 30.33 11.32 0.22
C SER A 233 29.59 11.99 -0.96
N LYS A 234 29.41 13.31 -0.83
CA LYS A 234 29.44 14.32 -1.92
C LYS A 234 28.31 14.48 -2.95
N SER A 235 27.09 13.95 -2.80
CA SER A 235 25.96 14.37 -3.68
C SER A 235 24.73 14.92 -2.94
N SER A 236 24.11 15.95 -3.51
CA SER A 236 22.81 16.53 -3.08
C SER A 236 21.69 15.49 -3.02
N ILE A 237 21.82 14.42 -3.80
CA ILE A 237 20.97 13.24 -3.89
C ILE A 237 20.91 12.51 -2.55
N CYS A 238 22.07 12.31 -1.91
CA CYS A 238 22.17 11.68 -0.60
C CYS A 238 21.53 12.55 0.49
N LYS A 239 21.67 13.88 0.43
CA LYS A 239 21.02 14.79 1.39
C LYS A 239 19.49 14.73 1.32
N ARG A 240 18.90 14.71 0.11
CA ARG A 240 17.44 14.65 -0.07
C ARG A 240 16.84 13.31 0.36
N GLY A 241 17.47 12.21 -0.02
CA GLY A 241 17.00 10.89 0.40
C GLY A 241 17.28 10.58 1.88
N LYS A 242 18.33 11.15 2.50
CA LYS A 242 18.55 11.05 3.95
C LYS A 242 17.52 11.86 4.72
N LYS A 243 17.18 13.07 4.25
CA LYS A 243 16.05 13.85 4.77
C LYS A 243 14.73 13.06 4.64
N TYR A 244 14.57 12.29 3.55
CA TYR A 244 13.40 11.44 3.36
C TYR A 244 13.35 10.29 4.39
N LEU A 245 14.43 9.53 4.56
CA LEU A 245 14.50 8.42 5.52
C LEU A 245 14.45 8.89 6.97
N ASN A 246 15.11 10.00 7.30
CA ASN A 246 15.03 10.58 8.64
C ASN A 246 13.62 11.04 8.96
N LYS A 247 12.96 11.74 8.02
CA LYS A 247 11.54 12.08 8.18
C LYS A 247 10.66 10.85 8.32
N LEU A 248 10.88 9.77 7.57
CA LEU A 248 10.14 8.52 7.77
C LEU A 248 10.35 7.91 9.16
N LYS A 249 11.58 7.98 9.69
CA LYS A 249 11.91 7.50 11.04
C LYS A 249 11.33 8.39 12.14
N GLU A 250 11.35 9.70 11.93
CA GLU A 250 10.74 10.70 12.82
C GLU A 250 9.21 10.65 12.79
N ASN A 251 8.62 10.09 11.72
CA ASN A 251 7.17 10.03 11.54
C ASN A 251 6.51 8.77 12.10
N TYR A 252 7.22 7.94 12.87
CA TYR A 252 6.57 6.82 13.54
C TYR A 252 6.85 6.80 15.03
N HIS A 253 5.86 6.33 15.78
CA HIS A 253 5.92 6.18 17.23
C HIS A 253 5.24 4.89 17.64
N PHE A 254 5.81 4.20 18.62
CA PHE A 254 5.24 3.01 19.21
C PHE A 254 4.46 3.34 20.48
N TYR A 255 3.29 2.71 20.59
CA TYR A 255 2.41 2.81 21.73
C TYR A 255 1.94 1.41 22.13
N LYS A 256 1.41 1.30 23.34
CA LYS A 256 0.53 0.20 23.71
C LYS A 256 -0.90 0.70 23.86
N ILE A 257 -1.84 -0.07 23.37
CA ILE A 257 -3.27 0.14 23.60
C ILE A 257 -3.84 -1.06 24.35
N LYS A 258 -4.87 -0.85 25.18
CA LYS A 258 -5.57 -1.93 25.88
C LYS A 258 -6.91 -2.16 25.22
N ARG A 259 -7.15 -3.37 24.70
CA ARG A 259 -8.45 -3.82 24.17
C ARG A 259 -8.77 -5.17 24.74
N ASP A 260 -10.01 -5.36 25.18
CA ASP A 260 -10.51 -6.64 25.71
C ASP A 260 -9.57 -7.25 26.77
N ASN A 261 -9.11 -6.42 27.70
CA ASN A 261 -8.15 -6.76 28.76
C ASN A 261 -6.76 -7.20 28.31
N GLN A 262 -6.41 -7.03 27.04
CA GLN A 262 -5.09 -7.33 26.49
C GLN A 262 -4.39 -6.07 25.99
N TYR A 263 -3.07 -5.99 26.20
CA TYR A 263 -2.24 -4.95 25.59
C TYR A 263 -1.76 -5.36 24.19
N TYR A 264 -1.82 -4.41 23.27
CA TYR A 264 -1.33 -4.56 21.90
C TYR A 264 -0.26 -3.52 21.61
N LEU A 265 0.81 -3.95 20.93
CA LEU A 265 1.80 -3.06 20.37
C LEU A 265 1.26 -2.41 19.10
N VAL A 266 1.22 -1.09 19.07
CA VAL A 266 0.72 -0.30 17.95
C VAL A 266 1.79 0.66 17.48
N ARG A 267 1.89 0.83 16.17
CA ARG A 267 2.75 1.84 15.54
C ARG A 267 1.88 2.88 14.85
N LYS A 268 1.96 4.12 15.32
CA LYS A 268 1.50 5.29 14.58
C LYS A 268 2.52 5.59 13.49
N GLN A 269 2.08 5.82 12.26
CA GLN A 269 2.94 6.13 11.13
C GLN A 269 2.36 7.31 10.35
N GLY A 270 3.16 8.35 10.14
CA GLY A 270 2.90 9.44 9.21
C GLY A 270 3.61 9.20 7.88
N ASN A 271 2.96 9.53 6.77
CA ASN A 271 3.57 9.55 5.45
C ASN A 271 3.56 11.00 4.93
N PHE A 272 4.49 11.36 4.05
CA PHE A 272 4.81 12.76 3.66
C PHE A 272 3.61 13.62 3.27
N TYR A 273 2.58 12.99 2.72
CA TYR A 273 1.40 13.66 2.21
C TYR A 273 0.12 13.19 2.89
N PHE A 274 0.18 12.25 3.83
CA PHE A 274 -0.99 11.54 4.35
C PHE A 274 -1.13 11.74 5.86
N ASN A 275 -2.38 11.72 6.33
CA ASN A 275 -2.70 11.66 7.75
C ASN A 275 -2.03 10.43 8.38
N SER A 276 -1.70 10.54 9.67
CA SER A 276 -1.15 9.41 10.41
C SER A 276 -2.14 8.25 10.42
N TYR A 277 -1.65 7.03 10.22
CA TYR A 277 -2.39 5.80 10.37
C TYR A 277 -1.75 4.91 11.41
N PHE A 278 -2.47 3.88 11.86
CA PHE A 278 -2.01 2.96 12.89
C PHE A 278 -1.91 1.55 12.33
N THR A 279 -0.86 0.84 12.72
CA THR A 279 -0.72 -0.59 12.47
C THR A 279 -0.54 -1.32 13.79
N ILE A 280 -1.17 -2.48 13.92
CA ILE A 280 -1.05 -3.35 15.08
C ILE A 280 -0.02 -4.45 14.83
N TYR A 281 0.78 -4.77 15.84
CA TYR A 281 1.70 -5.89 15.80
C TYR A 281 1.03 -7.10 16.47
N LYS A 282 0.99 -8.21 15.74
CA LYS A 282 0.46 -9.50 16.18
C LYS A 282 1.59 -10.48 16.39
N LYS A 283 1.44 -11.35 17.39
CA LYS A 283 2.36 -12.46 17.65
C LYS A 283 2.00 -13.62 16.74
N ILE A 284 2.79 -13.82 15.68
CA ILE A 284 2.64 -14.91 14.71
C ILE A 284 3.94 -15.71 14.72
N CYS A 285 3.86 -17.04 14.89
CA CYS A 285 5.03 -17.92 14.91
C CYS A 285 6.16 -17.45 15.83
N GLN A 286 5.81 -16.98 17.04
CA GLN A 286 6.76 -16.41 18.02
C GLN A 286 7.55 -15.19 17.51
N LYS A 287 6.97 -14.39 16.62
CA LYS A 287 7.50 -13.07 16.23
C LYS A 287 6.37 -12.05 16.24
N TYR A 288 6.66 -10.83 16.71
CA TYR A 288 5.74 -9.72 16.51
C TYR A 288 5.88 -9.21 15.08
N THR A 289 4.78 -9.25 14.34
CA THR A 289 4.69 -8.77 12.96
C THR A 289 3.47 -7.87 12.80
N ASN A 290 3.63 -6.77 12.06
CA ASN A 290 2.52 -5.90 11.71
C ASN A 290 1.94 -6.19 10.32
N ARG A 291 2.22 -7.38 9.80
CA ARG A 291 1.75 -7.82 8.49
C ARG A 291 1.46 -9.30 8.49
N ASP A 292 0.64 -9.69 7.53
CA ASP A 292 0.44 -11.08 7.20
C ASP A 292 1.54 -11.56 6.25
N ASP A 293 2.46 -12.36 6.77
CA ASP A 293 3.57 -12.94 6.03
C ASP A 293 3.16 -14.13 5.15
N LEU A 294 2.04 -14.78 5.44
CA LEU A 294 1.46 -15.87 4.63
C LEU A 294 0.76 -15.34 3.38
N CYS A 295 0.20 -14.14 3.47
CA CYS A 295 -0.89 -13.74 2.57
C CYS A 295 -0.53 -12.69 1.51
N SER A 296 0.65 -12.04 1.61
CA SER A 296 1.24 -11.09 0.62
C SER A 296 2.13 -10.00 1.26
N GLY A 297 2.09 -9.84 2.58
CA GLY A 297 2.82 -8.80 3.32
C GLY A 297 2.06 -7.49 3.55
N TYR A 298 0.73 -7.47 3.42
CA TYR A 298 -0.10 -6.32 3.79
C TYR A 298 -0.09 -6.06 5.29
N GLN A 299 -0.17 -4.79 5.68
CA GLN A 299 -0.13 -4.40 7.08
C GLN A 299 -1.48 -4.62 7.77
N PHE A 300 -1.44 -4.99 9.05
CA PHE A 300 -2.61 -4.98 9.93
C PHE A 300 -2.93 -3.54 10.33
N ILE A 301 -3.55 -2.82 9.41
CA ILE A 301 -4.02 -1.45 9.65
C ILE A 301 -5.19 -1.50 10.62
N ILE A 302 -5.17 -0.61 11.61
CA ILE A 302 -6.24 -0.48 12.58
C ILE A 302 -6.79 0.95 12.64
N SER A 303 -8.05 1.07 13.01
CA SER A 303 -8.65 2.31 13.50
C SER A 303 -8.51 2.38 15.02
N LEU A 304 -8.46 3.60 15.56
CA LEU A 304 -8.60 3.83 17.00
C LEU A 304 -10.04 4.29 17.26
N SER A 305 -10.63 3.78 18.32
CA SER A 305 -11.90 4.25 18.88
C SER A 305 -11.64 5.34 19.92
N ASP A 306 -12.68 6.09 20.28
CA ASP A 306 -12.60 7.12 21.32
C ASP A 306 -12.17 6.56 22.70
N ASN A 307 -12.37 5.26 22.92
CA ASN A 307 -11.99 4.57 24.15
C ASN A 307 -10.53 4.07 24.13
N ASP A 308 -9.84 4.14 22.99
CA ASP A 308 -8.46 3.67 22.89
C ASP A 308 -7.47 4.68 23.45
N GLU A 309 -6.94 4.40 24.63
CA GLU A 309 -5.88 5.19 25.22
C GLU A 309 -4.50 4.75 24.69
N LEU A 310 -3.86 5.62 23.90
CA LEU A 310 -2.48 5.42 23.44
C LEU A 310 -1.50 5.68 24.59
N LYS A 311 -0.90 4.61 25.13
CA LYS A 311 0.09 4.71 26.20
C LYS A 311 1.51 4.59 25.66
N PRO A 312 2.46 5.44 26.10
CA PRO A 312 3.86 5.22 25.81
C PRO A 312 4.32 3.90 26.43
N ILE A 313 5.30 3.27 25.79
CA ILE A 313 5.89 2.03 26.29
C ILE A 313 7.00 2.41 27.28
N VAL A 314 6.89 1.97 28.53
CA VAL A 314 7.80 2.37 29.61
C VAL A 314 8.52 1.16 30.22
N LYS A 315 9.75 1.39 30.70
CA LYS A 315 10.51 0.45 31.53
C LYS A 315 11.14 1.23 32.68
N ASN A 316 10.84 0.84 33.92
CA ASN A 316 11.29 1.55 35.13
C ASN A 316 10.96 3.05 35.05
N ASP A 317 9.69 3.36 34.75
CA ASP A 317 9.14 4.73 34.60
C ASP A 317 9.79 5.60 33.51
N LYS A 318 10.64 5.02 32.66
CA LYS A 318 11.26 5.70 31.52
C LYS A 318 10.67 5.21 30.20
N VAL A 319 10.29 6.14 29.34
CA VAL A 319 9.82 5.83 27.98
C VAL A 319 10.95 5.16 27.19
N ILE A 320 10.64 4.01 26.60
CA ILE A 320 11.58 3.27 25.76
C ILE A 320 11.65 3.98 24.40
N PRO A 321 12.85 4.31 23.89
CA PRO A 321 12.98 4.94 22.58
C PRO A 321 12.42 4.05 21.45
N ASP A 322 11.75 4.67 20.48
CA ASP A 322 11.19 3.97 19.30
C ASP A 322 12.23 3.11 18.56
N SER A 323 13.48 3.58 18.49
CA SER A 323 14.60 2.86 17.87
C SER A 323 14.98 1.58 18.60
N VAL A 324 14.81 1.53 19.92
CA VAL A 324 15.05 0.34 20.74
C VAL A 324 13.94 -0.68 20.48
N ILE A 325 12.69 -0.22 20.44
CA ILE A 325 11.53 -1.09 20.14
C ILE A 325 11.66 -1.68 18.73
N GLU A 326 11.98 -0.86 17.73
CA GLU A 326 12.21 -1.33 16.36
C GLU A 326 13.35 -2.35 16.29
N SER A 327 14.44 -2.14 17.04
CA SER A 327 15.56 -3.09 17.08
C SER A 327 15.16 -4.46 17.63
N GLU A 328 14.38 -4.51 18.71
CA GLU A 328 13.95 -5.76 19.32
C GLU A 328 12.89 -6.50 18.49
N LEU A 329 12.03 -5.76 17.77
CA LEU A 329 11.13 -6.33 16.77
C LEU A 329 11.90 -7.01 15.64
N ILE A 330 12.97 -6.38 15.13
CA ILE A 330 13.82 -6.94 14.08
C ILE A 330 14.51 -8.22 14.59
N LYS A 331 15.04 -8.20 15.81
CA LYS A 331 15.66 -9.38 16.46
C LYS A 331 14.66 -10.51 16.75
N GLY A 332 13.36 -10.21 16.79
CA GLY A 332 12.32 -11.18 17.15
C GLY A 332 12.28 -11.49 18.65
N ASN A 333 12.67 -10.54 19.50
CA ASN A 333 12.76 -10.76 20.95
C ASN A 333 11.39 -10.67 21.65
N VAL A 334 10.53 -11.67 21.40
CA VAL A 334 9.13 -11.64 21.84
C VAL A 334 8.95 -11.52 23.35
N ARG A 335 9.78 -12.22 24.15
CA ARG A 335 9.67 -12.16 25.62
C ARG A 335 9.89 -10.75 26.15
N LEU A 336 10.83 -10.02 25.56
CA LEU A 336 11.12 -8.65 25.97
C LEU A 336 9.98 -7.70 25.59
N ILE A 337 9.38 -7.86 24.40
CA ILE A 337 8.20 -7.08 24.00
C ILE A 337 7.01 -7.41 24.91
N ASP A 338 6.76 -8.68 25.21
CA ASP A 338 5.69 -9.11 26.13
C ASP A 338 5.85 -8.46 27.52
N CYS A 339 7.10 -8.34 28.00
CA CYS A 339 7.43 -7.66 29.26
C CYS A 339 7.19 -6.15 29.22
N TRP A 340 7.22 -5.50 28.05
CA TRP A 340 6.97 -4.07 27.93
C TRP A 340 5.48 -3.74 27.79
N LEU A 341 4.72 -4.69 27.24
CA LEU A 341 3.27 -4.53 27.05
C LEU A 341 2.50 -4.73 28.35
N ASN A 342 2.86 -5.75 29.13
CA ASN A 342 2.31 -5.99 30.47
C ASN A 342 2.95 -5.04 31.48
#